data_AF-A0A5C7FAG8-F1
#
_entry.id   AF-A0A5C7FAG8-F1
#
_cell.length_a   1.000
_cell.length_b   1.000
_cell.length_c   1.000
_cell.angle_alpha   90.00
_cell.angle_beta   90.00
_cell.angle_gamma   90.00
#
_symmetry.space_group_name_H-M   'P 1'
#
loop_
_entity.id
_entity.type
_entity.pdbx_description
1 polymer ?
#
loop_
_entity_poly.entity_id
_entity_poly.type
_entity_poly.pdbx_seq_one_letter_code
_entity_poly.pdbx_strand_id
1 'polypeptide(L)'
;MKRFFPMTLNHATMKQILLLLLILFSSDALACTCVRSSREGAIINSDVIISGKILSERTIRVKTEAYPQNRSSLVKKYSVLVTEKFKGTLRKRKILLYGSLGNCAYNFRVGENYLIYMIYRERHTNESSKVKKFLYANKCMRPSLIENDEIEKVRTLCIGKGYN
;
A
#
# COMPACT_ATOMS: atom_id res chain seq x y z
N MET A 1 37.66 -1.81 -58.44
CA MET A 1 36.77 -2.90 -57.95
C MET A 1 36.36 -2.57 -56.51
N LYS A 2 35.10 -2.17 -56.30
CA LYS A 2 34.33 -2.24 -55.04
C LYS A 2 32.88 -1.89 -55.42
N ARG A 3 32.05 -2.90 -55.66
CA ARG A 3 30.62 -2.72 -55.94
C ARG A 3 29.92 -2.46 -54.60
N PHE A 4 29.39 -1.26 -54.43
CA PHE A 4 28.43 -0.96 -53.37
C PHE A 4 27.12 -1.68 -53.70
N PHE A 5 26.71 -2.64 -52.86
CA PHE A 5 25.38 -3.24 -52.91
C PHE A 5 24.40 -2.31 -52.18
N PRO A 6 23.32 -1.84 -52.84
CA PRO A 6 22.24 -1.16 -52.13
C PRO A 6 21.41 -2.23 -51.39
N MET A 7 21.39 -2.14 -50.07
CA MET A 7 20.55 -2.98 -49.22
C MET A 7 19.13 -2.39 -49.22
N THR A 8 18.25 -2.90 -50.09
CA THR A 8 16.83 -2.55 -50.07
C THR A 8 16.16 -3.24 -48.88
N LEU A 9 15.85 -2.45 -47.85
CA LEU A 9 15.19 -2.93 -46.64
C LEU A 9 13.70 -3.17 -46.95
N ASN A 10 13.26 -4.43 -46.92
CA ASN A 10 11.86 -4.80 -47.17
C ASN A 10 10.94 -4.30 -46.04
N HIS A 11 9.71 -3.91 -46.38
CA HIS A 11 8.71 -3.41 -45.42
C HIS A 11 8.41 -4.42 -44.28
N ALA A 12 8.55 -5.72 -44.55
CA ALA A 12 8.39 -6.79 -43.56
C ALA A 12 9.52 -6.83 -42.52
N THR A 13 10.77 -6.55 -42.92
CA THR A 13 11.93 -6.55 -42.01
C THR A 13 11.95 -5.33 -41.11
N MET A 14 11.42 -4.18 -41.58
CA MET A 14 11.26 -2.97 -40.76
C MET A 14 10.29 -3.17 -39.60
N LYS A 15 9.19 -3.90 -39.82
CA LYS A 15 8.20 -4.25 -38.78
C LYS A 15 8.81 -5.18 -37.70
N GLN A 16 9.63 -6.14 -38.11
CA GLN A 16 10.31 -7.06 -37.19
C GLN A 16 11.35 -6.34 -36.33
N ILE A 17 12.11 -5.42 -36.92
CA ILE A 17 13.10 -4.60 -36.20
C ILE A 17 12.40 -3.69 -35.17
N LEU A 18 11.28 -3.06 -35.53
CA LEU A 18 10.50 -2.21 -34.61
C LEU A 18 9.93 -3.01 -33.42
N LEU A 19 9.44 -4.23 -33.65
CA LEU A 19 8.99 -5.12 -32.59
C LEU A 19 10.14 -5.55 -31.66
N LEU A 20 11.33 -5.78 -32.21
CA LEU A 20 12.53 -6.11 -31.45
C LEU A 20 12.98 -4.94 -30.55
N LEU A 21 12.94 -3.72 -31.08
CA LEU A 21 13.26 -2.49 -30.32
C LEU A 21 12.28 -2.27 -29.16
N LEU A 22 10.98 -2.51 -29.35
CA LEU A 22 9.97 -2.35 -28.30
C LEU A 22 10.18 -3.29 -27.09
N ILE A 23 10.71 -4.49 -27.32
CA ILE A 23 10.99 -5.47 -26.25
C ILE A 23 12.26 -5.06 -25.46
N LEU A 24 13.23 -4.43 -26.12
CA LEU A 24 14.50 -4.02 -25.49
C LEU A 24 14.37 -2.76 -24.62
N PHE A 25 13.29 -1.98 -24.79
CA PHE A 25 13.02 -0.77 -23.99
C PHE A 25 11.90 -0.93 -22.97
N SER A 26 11.54 -2.15 -22.57
CA SER A 26 10.65 -2.33 -21.42
C SER A 26 11.41 -1.90 -20.15
N SER A 27 11.30 -0.62 -19.78
CA SER A 27 11.77 -0.16 -18.49
C SER A 27 10.99 -0.86 -17.39
N ASP A 28 11.69 -1.21 -16.31
CA ASP A 28 11.07 -1.75 -15.12
C ASP A 28 10.04 -0.72 -14.61
N ALA A 29 8.76 -1.03 -14.79
CA ALA A 29 7.70 -0.28 -14.14
C ALA A 29 7.99 -0.33 -12.63
N LEU A 30 8.14 0.83 -11.99
CA LEU A 30 8.39 0.95 -10.55
C LEU A 30 7.17 0.41 -9.78
N ALA A 31 7.12 -0.90 -9.63
CA ALA A 31 6.25 -1.57 -8.68
C ALA A 31 6.70 -1.16 -7.28
N CYS A 32 5.75 -1.06 -6.36
CA CYS A 32 6.08 -0.77 -4.97
C CYS A 32 6.90 -1.94 -4.40
N THR A 33 8.20 -1.75 -4.20
CA THR A 33 9.07 -2.72 -3.56
C THR A 33 9.02 -2.50 -2.05
N CYS A 34 8.24 -3.34 -1.35
CA CYS A 34 8.24 -3.30 0.10
C CYS A 34 9.58 -3.85 0.61
N VAL A 35 10.30 -3.07 1.42
CA VAL A 35 11.39 -3.62 2.21
C VAL A 35 10.81 -4.70 3.12
N ARG A 36 11.31 -5.93 2.99
CA ARG A 36 10.79 -7.09 3.71
C ARG A 36 11.10 -6.92 5.20
N SER A 37 10.13 -6.43 5.97
CA SER A 37 10.24 -6.34 7.43
C SER A 37 9.95 -7.69 8.09
N SER A 38 10.72 -8.03 9.12
CA SER A 38 10.36 -9.11 10.04
C SER A 38 9.06 -8.75 10.78
N ARG A 39 8.43 -9.74 11.41
CA ARG A 39 7.21 -9.53 12.20
C ARG A 39 7.50 -8.60 13.38
N GLU A 40 8.62 -8.80 14.05
CA GLU A 40 9.10 -7.98 15.15
C GLU A 40 9.35 -6.54 14.67
N GLY A 41 9.96 -6.38 13.50
CA GLY A 41 10.17 -5.07 12.88
C GLY A 41 8.85 -4.37 12.55
N ALA A 42 7.87 -5.10 11.98
CA ALA A 42 6.54 -4.55 11.72
C ALA A 42 5.80 -4.17 13.01
N ILE A 43 5.94 -4.96 14.07
CA ILE A 43 5.39 -4.64 15.40
C ILE A 43 6.02 -3.36 15.96
N ILE A 44 7.35 -3.23 15.89
CA ILE A 44 8.08 -2.06 16.40
C ILE A 44 7.66 -0.80 15.64
N ASN A 45 7.62 -0.87 14.31
CA ASN A 45 7.36 0.27 13.43
C ASN A 45 5.89 0.68 13.32
N SER A 46 4.97 -0.07 13.95
CA SER A 46 3.55 0.26 13.97
C SER A 46 3.18 1.02 15.24
N ASP A 47 2.34 2.04 15.13
CA ASP A 47 1.80 2.74 16.29
C ASP A 47 0.65 1.95 16.93
N VAL A 48 -0.14 1.26 16.09
CA VAL A 48 -1.35 0.54 16.50
C VAL A 48 -1.43 -0.78 15.75
N ILE A 49 -1.78 -1.85 16.46
CA ILE A 49 -1.99 -3.19 15.88
C ILE A 49 -3.30 -3.76 16.42
N ILE A 50 -4.17 -4.19 15.53
CA ILE A 50 -5.49 -4.75 15.87
C ILE A 50 -5.81 -5.98 15.04
N SER A 51 -6.75 -6.79 15.52
CA SER A 51 -7.58 -7.62 14.66
C SER A 51 -8.96 -6.97 14.49
N GLY A 52 -9.56 -7.08 13.31
CA GLY A 52 -10.89 -6.49 13.10
C GLY A 52 -11.53 -6.78 11.75
N LYS A 53 -12.84 -6.56 11.70
CA LYS A 53 -13.68 -6.75 10.52
C LYS A 53 -13.82 -5.46 9.72
N ILE A 54 -13.66 -5.53 8.41
CA ILE A 54 -13.93 -4.41 7.52
C ILE A 54 -15.43 -4.28 7.30
N LEU A 55 -16.01 -3.15 7.73
CA LEU A 55 -17.44 -2.89 7.64
C LEU A 55 -17.83 -2.19 6.34
N SER A 56 -16.96 -1.31 5.83
CA SER A 56 -17.23 -0.54 4.61
C SER A 56 -15.94 -0.03 4.01
N GLU A 57 -15.93 0.13 2.69
CA GLU A 57 -14.87 0.76 1.91
C GLU A 57 -15.45 1.93 1.10
N ARG A 58 -14.72 3.04 1.03
CA ARG A 58 -15.01 4.15 0.10
C ARG A 58 -13.71 4.76 -0.39
N THR A 59 -13.70 5.20 -1.65
CA THR A 59 -12.65 6.07 -2.17
C THR A 59 -13.07 7.52 -1.98
N ILE A 60 -12.20 8.33 -1.39
CA ILE A 60 -12.45 9.76 -1.18
C ILE A 60 -11.39 10.61 -1.87
N ARG A 61 -11.76 11.84 -2.22
CA ARG A 61 -10.86 12.87 -2.72
C ARG A 61 -10.31 13.69 -1.55
N VAL A 62 -8.99 13.86 -1.51
CA VAL A 62 -8.27 14.71 -0.54
C VAL A 62 -7.55 15.81 -1.30
N LYS A 63 -7.65 17.05 -0.81
CA LYS A 63 -6.99 18.20 -1.44
C LYS A 63 -5.48 18.09 -1.28
N THR A 64 -4.74 18.45 -2.32
CA THR A 64 -3.27 18.55 -2.29
C THR A 64 -2.85 19.98 -2.52
N GLU A 65 -1.83 20.45 -1.81
CA GLU A 65 -1.29 21.81 -1.93
C GLU A 65 -0.30 21.93 -3.10
N ALA A 66 0.33 20.83 -3.54
CA ALA A 66 1.35 20.85 -4.59
C ALA A 66 0.86 21.25 -5.98
N TYR A 67 -0.46 21.33 -6.21
CA TYR A 67 -1.01 21.72 -7.50
C TYR A 67 -2.04 22.84 -7.34
N PRO A 68 -1.76 24.06 -7.84
CA PRO A 68 -2.67 25.21 -7.73
C PRO A 68 -4.00 25.05 -8.49
N GLN A 69 -4.18 23.95 -9.24
CA GLN A 69 -5.32 23.67 -10.11
C GLN A 69 -6.27 22.60 -9.57
N ASN A 70 -6.70 22.71 -8.32
CA ASN A 70 -7.81 21.92 -7.75
C ASN A 70 -7.67 20.38 -7.90
N ARG A 71 -6.44 19.87 -8.05
CA ARG A 71 -6.21 18.43 -8.16
C ARG A 71 -6.36 17.82 -6.77
N SER A 72 -7.14 16.76 -6.70
CA SER A 72 -7.35 15.99 -5.49
C SER A 72 -6.70 14.62 -5.65
N SER A 73 -5.93 14.20 -4.66
CA SER A 73 -5.50 12.82 -4.58
C SER A 73 -6.66 11.94 -4.13
N LEU A 74 -6.70 10.71 -4.62
CA LEU A 74 -7.67 9.72 -4.19
C LEU A 74 -7.03 8.85 -3.10
N VAL A 75 -7.79 8.58 -2.04
CA VAL A 75 -7.36 7.66 -0.96
C VAL A 75 -8.50 6.71 -0.62
N LYS A 76 -8.14 5.50 -0.18
CA LYS A 76 -9.12 4.56 0.35
C LYS A 76 -9.39 4.85 1.81
N LYS A 77 -10.66 4.80 2.18
CA LYS A 77 -11.15 4.96 3.54
C LYS A 77 -12.00 3.75 3.90
N TYR A 78 -11.63 3.10 4.99
CA TYR A 78 -12.30 1.93 5.52
C TYR A 78 -12.89 2.24 6.89
N SER A 79 -14.03 1.64 7.19
CA SER A 79 -14.51 1.54 8.56
C SER A 79 -14.24 0.14 9.07
N VAL A 80 -13.60 0.05 10.24
CA VAL A 80 -13.17 -1.23 10.82
C VAL A 80 -13.82 -1.40 12.20
N LEU A 81 -14.41 -2.56 12.43
CA LEU A 81 -14.81 -3.02 13.75
C LEU A 81 -13.64 -3.75 14.39
N VAL A 82 -13.08 -3.17 15.44
CA VAL A 82 -11.98 -3.74 16.23
C VAL A 82 -12.52 -4.91 17.04
N THR A 83 -11.93 -6.07 16.86
CA THR A 83 -12.21 -7.29 17.63
C THR A 83 -11.22 -7.40 18.79
N GLU A 84 -9.93 -7.22 18.50
CA GLU A 84 -8.85 -7.26 19.50
C GLU A 84 -7.82 -6.18 19.20
N LYS A 85 -7.12 -5.72 20.23
CA LYS A 85 -6.07 -4.72 20.15
C LYS A 85 -4.81 -5.32 20.78
N PHE A 86 -3.72 -5.32 20.03
CA PHE A 86 -2.43 -5.87 20.47
C PHE A 86 -1.42 -4.78 20.84
N LYS A 87 -1.52 -3.61 20.19
CA LYS A 87 -0.63 -2.48 20.44
C LYS A 87 -1.36 -1.15 20.25
N GLY A 88 -0.97 -0.17 21.04
CA GLY A 88 -1.41 1.22 20.91
C GLY A 88 -2.67 1.54 21.71
N THR A 89 -3.15 2.77 21.61
CA THR A 89 -4.32 3.25 22.36
C THR A 89 -5.47 3.54 21.41
N LEU A 90 -6.55 2.76 21.54
CA LEU A 90 -7.81 2.97 20.83
C LEU A 90 -8.95 2.96 21.85
N ARG A 91 -9.71 4.06 21.94
CA ARG A 91 -10.86 4.16 22.85
C ARG A 91 -12.16 3.62 22.24
N LYS A 92 -12.21 3.48 20.91
CA LYS A 92 -13.43 3.15 20.16
C LYS A 92 -13.32 1.77 19.54
N ARG A 93 -14.41 0.99 19.60
CA ARG A 93 -14.54 -0.28 18.88
C ARG A 93 -14.65 -0.11 17.37
N LYS A 94 -15.12 1.04 16.89
CA LYS A 94 -15.18 1.36 15.46
C LYS A 94 -14.17 2.45 15.13
N ILE A 95 -13.28 2.18 14.17
CA ILE A 95 -12.25 3.12 13.73
C ILE A 95 -12.36 3.43 12.24
N LEU A 96 -11.68 4.49 11.83
CA LEU A 96 -11.48 4.85 10.42
C LEU A 96 -10.02 4.56 10.06
N LEU A 97 -9.84 3.76 9.02
CA LEU A 97 -8.54 3.40 8.47
C LEU A 97 -8.39 4.00 7.08
N TYR A 98 -7.24 4.61 6.81
CA TYR A 98 -6.92 5.14 5.49
C TYR A 98 -5.83 4.29 4.82
N GLY A 99 -5.86 4.23 3.48
CA GLY A 99 -4.84 3.56 2.69
C GLY A 99 -4.59 4.31 1.38
N SER A 100 -3.42 4.09 0.79
CA SER A 100 -3.11 4.59 -0.55
C SER A 100 -3.90 3.85 -1.63
N LEU A 101 -3.89 4.38 -2.84
CA LEU A 101 -4.24 3.68 -4.06
C LEU A 101 -2.97 3.21 -4.80
N GLY A 102 -3.15 2.40 -5.85
CA GLY A 102 -2.07 1.94 -6.72
C GLY A 102 -1.23 0.83 -6.11
N ASN A 103 0.05 0.76 -6.50
CA ASN A 103 0.90 -0.43 -6.31
C ASN A 103 1.25 -0.73 -4.84
N CYS A 104 1.21 0.26 -3.94
CA CYS A 104 1.44 0.06 -2.50
C CYS A 104 0.14 -0.16 -1.70
N ALA A 105 -1.02 -0.08 -2.34
CA ALA A 105 -2.30 -0.23 -1.67
C ALA A 105 -2.47 -1.66 -1.15
N TYR A 106 -3.01 -1.78 0.07
CA TYR A 106 -3.62 -3.03 0.49
C TYR A 106 -5.13 -2.97 0.25
N ASN A 107 -5.65 -3.94 -0.48
CA ASN A 107 -7.05 -4.02 -0.86
C ASN A 107 -7.80 -4.87 0.16
N PHE A 108 -8.21 -4.22 1.25
CA PHE A 108 -9.09 -4.85 2.25
C PHE A 108 -10.47 -5.13 1.63
N ARG A 109 -11.03 -6.30 1.91
CA ARG A 109 -12.36 -6.69 1.44
C ARG A 109 -13.40 -6.46 2.54
N VAL A 110 -14.53 -5.86 2.18
CA VAL A 110 -15.66 -5.68 3.10
C VAL A 110 -16.18 -7.05 3.53
N GLY A 111 -16.45 -7.23 4.83
CA GLY A 111 -16.92 -8.47 5.41
C GLY A 111 -15.81 -9.38 5.95
N GLU A 112 -14.55 -9.16 5.55
CA GLU A 112 -13.41 -9.97 5.97
C GLU A 112 -12.78 -9.46 7.27
N ASN A 113 -12.10 -10.38 7.98
CA ASN A 113 -11.35 -10.07 9.18
C ASN A 113 -9.85 -10.06 8.90
N TYR A 114 -9.16 -9.04 9.40
CA TYR A 114 -7.73 -8.86 9.18
C TYR A 114 -6.99 -8.61 10.49
N LEU A 115 -5.73 -9.03 10.51
CA LEU A 115 -4.70 -8.46 11.36
C LEU A 115 -4.15 -7.20 10.66
N ILE A 116 -4.22 -6.05 11.32
CA ILE A 116 -3.92 -4.75 10.72
C ILE A 116 -2.87 -4.02 11.54
N TYR A 117 -1.76 -3.72 10.87
CA TYR A 117 -0.67 -2.88 11.35
C TYR A 117 -0.87 -1.46 10.82
N MET A 118 -0.85 -0.48 11.71
CA MET A 118 -1.15 0.91 11.38
C MET A 118 -0.14 1.87 11.99
N ILE A 119 0.07 2.98 11.28
CA ILE A 119 0.75 4.15 11.81
C ILE A 119 -0.20 5.33 11.79
N TYR A 120 0.10 6.32 12.62
CA TYR A 120 -0.55 7.59 12.54
C TYR A 120 0.10 8.50 11.50
N ARG A 121 -0.72 9.18 10.73
CA ARG A 121 -0.28 10.22 9.79
C ARG A 121 -1.06 11.50 10.01
N GLU A 122 -0.42 12.61 9.67
CA GLU A 122 -1.02 13.95 9.68
C GLU A 122 -1.08 14.55 8.28
N ARG A 123 -0.76 13.77 7.25
CA ARG A 123 -0.87 14.13 5.83
C ARG A 123 -1.34 12.92 5.04
N HIS A 124 -2.32 13.09 4.16
CA HIS A 124 -2.82 12.00 3.30
C HIS A 124 -1.81 11.60 2.22
N THR A 125 -1.07 12.59 1.71
CA THR A 125 0.04 12.43 0.76
C THR A 125 1.17 13.36 1.17
N ASN A 126 2.38 13.16 0.64
CA ASN A 126 3.50 14.06 0.94
C ASN A 126 3.21 15.52 0.55
N GLU A 127 2.31 15.72 -0.40
CA GLU A 127 1.92 16.98 -1.01
C GLU A 127 0.63 17.59 -0.42
N SER A 128 0.01 16.96 0.58
CA SER A 128 -1.23 17.46 1.19
C SER A 128 -0.95 18.30 2.43
N SER A 129 -1.83 19.27 2.70
CA SER A 129 -1.89 20.02 3.95
C SER A 129 -1.84 19.10 5.16
N LYS A 130 -1.33 19.64 6.27
CA LYS A 130 -1.46 18.98 7.56
C LYS A 130 -2.95 18.84 7.91
N VAL A 131 -3.37 17.64 8.27
CA VAL A 131 -4.72 17.29 8.70
C VAL A 131 -4.67 16.71 10.12
N LYS A 132 -5.85 16.54 10.73
CA LYS A 132 -5.98 15.83 11.99
C LYS A 132 -5.39 14.41 11.86
N LYS A 133 -4.59 14.02 12.86
CA LYS A 133 -3.97 12.69 12.97
C LYS A 133 -4.98 11.57 12.70
N PHE A 134 -4.62 10.66 11.78
CA PHE A 134 -5.47 9.55 11.35
C PHE A 134 -4.66 8.25 11.23
N LEU A 135 -5.33 7.10 11.26
CA LEU A 135 -4.70 5.78 11.11
C LEU A 135 -4.53 5.42 9.64
N TYR A 136 -3.35 4.94 9.29
CA TYR A 136 -2.98 4.60 7.93
C TYR A 136 -2.35 3.20 7.88
N ALA A 137 -2.72 2.41 6.86
CA ALA A 137 -2.09 1.14 6.54
C ALA A 137 -1.80 1.03 5.03
N ASN A 138 -0.78 0.24 4.69
CA ASN A 138 -0.45 -0.13 3.32
C ASN A 138 0.05 -1.59 3.25
N LYS A 139 0.29 -2.10 2.04
CA LYS A 139 0.73 -3.48 1.84
C LYS A 139 2.07 -3.80 2.53
N CYS A 140 2.95 -2.81 2.65
CA CYS A 140 4.28 -2.99 3.23
C CYS A 140 4.28 -3.10 4.76
N MET A 141 3.16 -2.76 5.42
CA MET A 141 3.00 -2.91 6.87
C MET A 141 2.60 -4.32 7.29
N ARG A 142 2.52 -5.26 6.34
CA ARG A 142 2.10 -6.66 6.56
C ARG A 142 0.67 -6.87 7.08
N PRO A 143 -0.36 -6.11 6.63
CA PRO A 143 -1.73 -6.54 6.90
C PRO A 143 -2.01 -7.89 6.25
N SER A 144 -2.74 -8.75 6.95
CA SER A 144 -3.07 -10.11 6.51
C SER A 144 -4.48 -10.49 6.93
N LEU A 145 -5.08 -11.45 6.23
CA LEU A 145 -6.29 -12.11 6.74
C LEU A 145 -5.96 -12.75 8.10
N ILE A 146 -6.97 -12.87 8.94
CA ILE A 146 -6.80 -13.53 10.24
C ILE A 146 -6.53 -15.02 10.01
N GLU A 147 -5.38 -15.45 10.51
CA GLU A 147 -5.00 -16.84 10.71
C GLU A 147 -4.69 -16.99 12.21
N ASN A 148 -5.23 -18.03 12.86
CA ASN A 148 -5.19 -18.17 14.32
C ASN A 148 -3.75 -18.26 14.87
N ASP A 149 -2.85 -18.92 14.14
CA ASP A 149 -1.45 -19.06 14.53
C ASP A 149 -0.69 -17.73 14.45
N GLU A 150 -1.00 -16.90 13.44
CA GLU A 150 -0.39 -15.58 13.27
C GLU A 150 -0.83 -14.63 14.39
N ILE A 151 -2.11 -14.66 14.75
CA ILE A 151 -2.63 -13.87 15.88
C ILE A 151 -1.90 -14.21 17.18
N GLU A 152 -1.73 -15.50 17.49
CA GLU A 152 -1.10 -15.91 18.74
C GLU A 152 0.38 -15.49 18.80
N LYS A 153 1.09 -15.61 17.68
CA LYS A 153 2.48 -15.14 17.55
C LYS A 153 2.56 -13.63 17.80
N VAL A 154 1.66 -12.86 17.20
CA VAL A 154 1.65 -11.40 17.35
C VAL A 154 1.27 -10.97 18.76
N ARG A 155 0.30 -11.67 19.38
CA ARG A 155 -0.09 -11.46 20.78
C ARG A 155 1.09 -11.68 21.71
N THR A 156 1.74 -12.84 21.62
CA THR A 156 2.90 -13.20 22.43
C THR A 156 4.04 -12.19 22.27
N LEU A 157 4.37 -11.80 21.03
CA LEU A 157 5.43 -10.82 20.76
C LEU A 157 5.09 -9.42 21.29
N CYS A 158 3.82 -9.01 21.22
CA CYS A 158 3.39 -7.71 21.75
C CYS A 158 3.47 -7.68 23.28
N ILE A 159 2.99 -8.72 23.95
CA ILE A 159 3.07 -8.87 25.41
C ILE A 159 4.53 -8.86 25.87
N GLY A 160 5.40 -9.64 25.22
CA GLY A 160 6.83 -9.69 25.55
C GLY A 160 7.57 -8.35 25.36
N LYS A 161 6.99 -7.42 24.60
CA LYS A 161 7.50 -6.04 24.43
C LYS A 161 6.81 -5.01 25.34
N GLY A 162 5.91 -5.44 26.21
CA GLY A 162 5.15 -4.57 27.12
C GLY A 162 4.03 -3.79 26.43
N TYR A 163 3.55 -4.24 25.25
CA TYR A 163 2.37 -3.67 24.61
C TYR A 163 1.08 -4.36 25.08
N ASN A 164 0.01 -3.57 25.17
CA ASN A 164 -1.30 -3.96 25.68
C ASN A 164 -2.43 -3.07 25.10
#